data_AF-A0A974UY22-F1
#
_entry.id   AF-A0A974UY22-F1
#
_cell.length_a   1.000
_cell.length_b   1.000
_cell.length_c   1.000
_cell.angle_alpha   90.00
_cell.angle_beta   90.00
_cell.angle_gamma   90.00
#
_symmetry.space_group_name_H-M   'P 1'
#
loop_
_entity.id
_entity.type
_entity.pdbx_description
1 polymer ?
#
loop_
_entity_poly.entity_id
_entity_poly.type
_entity_poly.pdbx_seq_one_letter_code
_entity_poly.pdbx_strand_id
1 'polypeptide(L)'
;MLRSFRPSERFSGKPLRELVCTHFHFDHVGGLREFAAVGDLTVHVGTPAVPFFEQALAGPRTVDPDRLAAVPAEAGVRGIDEVLTFDTAEGGTGSADRIVSDHAADMPIVHVNSGKLVFNSDLWNPTPEPPAPDAQRGGSPRSCTTRSRHSASTSRPSPAATAAPAPPTRRRWTTCGSRPVTEPRLIRHADHMEFSEVLRHRRMVRAYRPDPVPDDVLRRVVRVIRRAPSAGFSQGHRLAVITAPAVRARIAAISEGPYVEAGFTAWISGAPVLIALGVREASYHERYQEPDKLDDGAEIPWPVPYWWFDSGALLSLLQLAATSEGLATGFFGPGDDSRFAAVHALTGFPADVSLAGILTVGYSAEDPAAPPSGSAGKRAKLPLEELISWRS
;
A
#
# COMPACT_ATOMS: atom_id res chain seq x y z
N MET A 1 16.33 3.82 -6.34
CA MET A 1 15.12 4.65 -6.49
C MET A 1 14.16 3.87 -7.37
N LEU A 2 12.93 3.58 -6.94
CA LEU A 2 11.86 3.26 -7.90
C LEU A 2 11.84 4.44 -8.87
N ARG A 3 12.01 4.20 -10.17
CA ARG A 3 11.82 5.27 -11.17
C ARG A 3 10.42 5.82 -10.90
N SER A 4 10.31 7.08 -10.47
CA SER A 4 9.01 7.71 -10.36
C SER A 4 8.36 7.59 -11.73
N PHE A 5 7.14 7.07 -11.77
CA PHE A 5 6.40 6.99 -13.02
C PHE A 5 6.32 8.41 -13.59
N ARG A 6 6.84 8.62 -14.79
CA ARG A 6 6.83 9.91 -15.47
C ARG A 6 5.87 9.82 -16.64
N PRO A 7 4.68 10.44 -16.54
CA PRO A 7 3.71 10.45 -17.63
C PRO A 7 4.34 10.88 -18.97
N SER A 8 5.17 11.92 -18.95
CA SER A 8 5.87 12.45 -20.13
C SER A 8 6.86 11.47 -20.78
N GLU A 9 7.44 10.53 -20.01
CA GLU A 9 8.34 9.50 -20.54
C GLU A 9 7.52 8.32 -21.11
N ARG A 10 6.45 7.92 -20.42
CA ARG A 10 5.57 6.79 -20.83
C ARG A 10 4.78 7.11 -22.10
N PHE A 11 4.28 8.33 -22.21
CA PHE A 11 3.41 8.78 -23.31
C PHE A 11 4.14 9.80 -24.21
N SER A 12 5.45 9.60 -24.40
CA SER A 12 6.29 10.50 -25.20
C SER A 12 5.70 10.75 -26.59
N GLY A 13 5.59 12.02 -26.98
CA GLY A 13 5.07 12.45 -28.29
C GLY A 13 3.58 12.85 -28.33
N LYS A 14 2.81 12.68 -27.25
CA LYS A 14 1.42 13.18 -27.15
C LYS A 14 1.28 14.16 -25.97
N PRO A 15 0.73 15.38 -26.16
CA PRO A 15 0.47 16.27 -25.03
C PRO A 15 -0.64 15.68 -24.15
N LEU A 16 -0.37 15.49 -22.87
CA LEU A 16 -1.37 15.10 -21.88
C LEU A 16 -2.12 16.36 -21.45
N ARG A 17 -3.41 16.45 -21.79
CA ARG A 17 -4.26 17.62 -21.50
C ARG A 17 -5.45 17.30 -20.62
N GLU A 18 -5.92 16.06 -20.68
CA GLU A 18 -7.12 15.61 -19.98
C GLU A 18 -6.83 14.29 -19.28
N LEU A 19 -7.33 14.17 -18.05
CA LEU A 19 -7.30 12.94 -17.25
C LEU A 19 -8.70 12.69 -16.72
N VAL A 20 -9.29 11.54 -17.04
CA VAL A 20 -10.57 11.13 -16.42
C VAL A 20 -10.26 10.22 -15.24
N CYS A 21 -10.59 10.66 -14.03
CA CYS A 21 -10.53 9.82 -12.84
C CYS A 21 -11.90 9.20 -12.59
N THR A 22 -11.95 7.87 -12.57
CA THR A 22 -13.21 7.13 -12.50
C THR A 22 -13.83 7.16 -11.10
N HIS A 23 -13.04 7.27 -10.03
CA HIS A 23 -13.56 7.23 -8.67
C HIS A 23 -12.55 7.79 -7.67
N PHE A 24 -12.98 8.16 -6.46
CA PHE A 24 -12.11 8.74 -5.42
C PHE A 24 -11.28 7.72 -4.62
N HIS A 25 -11.50 6.41 -4.80
CA HIS A 25 -10.72 5.37 -4.13
C HIS A 25 -9.25 5.35 -4.58
N PHE A 26 -8.36 4.90 -3.69
CA PHE A 26 -6.91 5.02 -3.83
C PHE A 26 -6.34 4.35 -5.09
N ASP A 27 -6.98 3.29 -5.55
CA ASP A 27 -6.65 2.50 -6.74
C ASP A 27 -7.13 3.15 -8.06
N HIS A 28 -8.05 4.12 -8.00
CA HIS A 28 -8.50 4.91 -9.15
C HIS A 28 -7.83 6.28 -9.27
N VAL A 29 -7.31 6.82 -8.15
CA VAL A 29 -6.58 8.09 -8.10
C VAL A 29 -5.06 7.91 -8.02
N GLY A 30 -4.59 6.66 -8.06
CA GLY A 30 -3.17 6.32 -7.99
C GLY A 30 -2.35 7.04 -9.07
N GLY A 31 -1.46 7.92 -8.63
CA GLY A 31 -0.59 8.70 -9.52
C GLY A 31 -1.21 9.99 -10.08
N LEU A 32 -2.45 10.35 -9.72
CA LEU A 32 -3.11 11.61 -10.12
C LEU A 32 -2.18 12.82 -10.01
N ARG A 33 -1.51 12.97 -8.86
CA ARG A 33 -0.61 14.11 -8.59
C ARG A 33 0.63 14.10 -9.49
N GLU A 34 1.10 12.95 -9.96
CA GLU A 34 2.20 12.88 -10.93
C GLU A 34 1.77 13.36 -12.33
N PHE A 35 0.51 13.12 -12.71
CA PHE A 35 -0.08 13.67 -13.94
C PHE A 35 -0.33 15.17 -13.81
N ALA A 36 -0.91 15.63 -12.70
CA ALA A 36 -1.14 17.05 -12.44
C ALA A 36 0.17 17.86 -12.48
N ALA A 37 1.28 17.28 -12.02
CA ALA A 37 2.61 17.91 -12.08
C ALA A 37 3.18 18.11 -13.50
N VAL A 38 2.53 17.59 -14.54
CA VAL A 38 2.87 17.88 -15.95
C VAL A 38 2.53 19.33 -16.31
N GLY A 39 1.52 19.92 -15.65
CA GLY A 39 0.96 21.23 -15.99
C GLY A 39 -0.04 21.17 -17.14
N ASP A 40 -0.92 22.18 -17.21
CA ASP A 40 -1.96 22.34 -18.24
C ASP A 40 -2.88 21.10 -18.40
N LEU A 41 -3.14 20.40 -17.30
CA LEU A 41 -4.00 19.22 -17.24
C LEU A 41 -5.37 19.59 -16.64
N THR A 42 -6.45 19.14 -17.29
CA THR A 42 -7.79 19.12 -16.69
C THR A 42 -8.12 17.71 -16.20
N VAL A 43 -8.47 17.59 -14.92
CA VAL A 43 -8.91 16.37 -14.27
C VAL A 43 -10.44 16.33 -14.29
N HIS A 44 -11.00 15.37 -15.01
CA HIS A 44 -12.44 15.15 -15.10
C HIS A 44 -12.87 14.06 -14.12
N VAL A 45 -13.89 14.37 -13.32
CA VAL A 45 -14.46 13.48 -12.29
C VAL A 45 -15.97 13.65 -12.28
N GLY A 46 -16.74 12.71 -11.74
CA GLY A 46 -18.16 12.99 -11.53
C GLY A 46 -18.34 14.18 -10.60
N THR A 47 -19.32 15.03 -10.90
CA THR A 47 -19.53 16.31 -10.21
C THR A 47 -19.51 16.23 -8.68
N PRO A 48 -20.10 15.21 -8.01
CA PRO A 48 -20.05 15.13 -6.55
C PRO A 48 -18.64 15.00 -5.96
N ALA A 49 -17.66 14.53 -6.73
CA ALA A 49 -16.29 14.32 -6.27
C ALA A 49 -15.38 15.54 -6.44
N VAL A 50 -15.80 16.59 -7.18
CA VAL A 50 -14.98 17.78 -7.47
C VAL A 50 -14.29 18.35 -6.21
N PRO A 51 -15.00 18.57 -5.07
CA PRO A 51 -14.36 19.14 -3.89
C PRO A 51 -13.25 18.27 -3.31
N PHE A 52 -13.40 16.94 -3.37
CA PHE A 52 -12.37 16.01 -2.90
C PHE A 52 -11.11 16.10 -3.77
N PHE A 53 -11.26 16.13 -5.09
CA PHE A 53 -10.12 16.19 -6.02
C PHE A 53 -9.41 17.56 -5.98
N GLU A 54 -10.15 18.66 -5.83
CA GLU A 54 -9.57 19.99 -5.61
C GLU A 54 -8.72 20.00 -4.32
N GLN A 55 -9.28 19.46 -3.22
CA GLN A 55 -8.54 19.33 -1.96
C GLN A 55 -7.32 18.41 -2.10
N ALA A 56 -7.44 17.28 -2.81
CA ALA A 56 -6.37 16.32 -3.00
C ALA A 56 -5.20 16.89 -3.84
N LEU A 57 -5.48 17.79 -4.79
CA LEU A 57 -4.47 18.47 -5.60
C LEU A 57 -3.84 19.66 -4.86
N ALA A 58 -4.64 20.46 -4.16
CA ALA A 58 -4.16 21.61 -3.39
C ALA A 58 -3.42 21.23 -2.09
N GLY A 59 -3.76 20.08 -1.51
CA GLY A 59 -3.23 19.64 -0.22
C GLY A 59 -1.70 19.41 -0.23
N PRO A 60 -0.99 19.80 0.83
CA PRO A 60 0.45 19.53 0.95
C PRO A 60 0.72 18.05 1.17
N ARG A 61 1.71 17.49 0.47
CA ARG A 61 2.15 16.10 0.65
C ARG A 61 3.44 16.03 1.48
N THR A 62 3.30 16.17 2.79
CA THR A 62 4.43 16.28 3.73
C THR A 62 5.10 14.94 4.06
N VAL A 63 4.34 13.85 4.05
CA VAL A 63 4.82 12.51 4.44
C VAL A 63 5.49 11.74 3.30
N ASP A 64 5.28 12.10 2.04
CA ASP A 64 6.06 11.58 0.89
C ASP A 64 5.95 12.53 -0.29
N PRO A 65 6.71 13.64 -0.30
CA PRO A 65 6.59 14.66 -1.35
C PRO A 65 6.69 14.03 -2.74
N ASP A 66 5.65 14.24 -3.54
CA ASP A 66 5.61 13.83 -4.93
C ASP A 66 6.05 14.96 -5.85
N ARG A 67 6.01 14.70 -7.17
CA ARG A 67 6.42 15.68 -8.15
C ARG A 67 5.58 16.96 -8.08
N LEU A 68 4.28 16.88 -7.81
CA LEU A 68 3.43 18.08 -7.67
C LEU A 68 3.82 18.90 -6.44
N ALA A 69 4.22 18.24 -5.34
CA ALA A 69 4.74 18.94 -4.17
C ALA A 69 6.12 19.57 -4.43
N ALA A 70 6.97 18.95 -5.26
CA ALA A 70 8.30 19.46 -5.60
C ALA A 70 8.27 20.55 -6.68
N VAL A 71 7.36 20.44 -7.63
CA VAL A 71 7.15 21.36 -8.76
C VAL A 71 5.65 21.63 -8.84
N PRO A 72 5.16 22.64 -8.10
CA PRO A 72 3.76 23.03 -8.15
C PRO A 72 3.35 23.39 -9.58
N ALA A 73 2.22 22.84 -10.00
CA ALA A 73 1.62 23.10 -11.30
C ALA A 73 0.11 23.26 -11.10
N GLU A 74 -0.51 24.12 -11.90
CA GLU A 74 -1.97 24.22 -11.91
C GLU A 74 -2.57 23.02 -12.65
N ALA A 75 -3.55 22.38 -12.01
CA ALA A 75 -4.38 21.36 -12.60
C ALA A 75 -5.84 21.71 -12.28
N GLY A 76 -6.65 21.92 -13.31
CA GLY A 76 -8.07 22.22 -13.15
C GLY A 76 -8.84 20.94 -12.84
N VAL A 77 -9.89 21.03 -12.02
CA VAL A 77 -10.84 19.94 -11.80
C VAL A 77 -12.17 20.31 -12.45
N ARG A 78 -12.74 19.38 -13.23
CA ARG A 78 -14.02 19.60 -13.92
C ARG A 78 -14.98 18.45 -13.64
N GLY A 79 -16.19 18.80 -13.21
CA GLY A 79 -17.29 17.86 -13.01
C GLY A 79 -17.86 17.31 -14.32
N ILE A 80 -18.25 16.04 -14.30
CA ILE A 80 -19.07 15.36 -15.29
C ILE A 80 -20.46 15.21 -14.68
N ASP A 81 -21.43 15.99 -15.15
CA ASP A 81 -22.81 15.92 -14.65
C ASP A 81 -23.56 14.71 -15.21
N GLU A 82 -23.46 14.47 -16.52
CA GLU A 82 -24.08 13.31 -17.19
C GLU A 82 -23.10 12.65 -18.15
N VAL A 83 -22.61 13.39 -19.15
CA VAL A 83 -21.63 12.87 -20.11
C VAL A 83 -20.59 13.93 -20.45
N LEU A 84 -19.34 13.49 -20.53
CA LEU A 84 -18.25 14.22 -21.16
C LEU A 84 -17.97 13.56 -22.51
N THR A 85 -17.78 14.35 -23.57
CA THR A 85 -17.33 13.84 -24.87
C THR A 85 -15.97 14.41 -25.20
N PHE A 86 -15.13 13.62 -25.86
CA PHE A 86 -13.76 14.01 -26.19
C PHE A 86 -13.30 13.39 -27.50
N ASP A 87 -12.38 14.06 -28.18
CA ASP A 87 -11.74 13.57 -29.40
C ASP A 87 -10.55 12.66 -29.06
N THR A 88 -10.38 11.59 -29.82
CA THR A 88 -9.23 10.69 -29.66
C THR A 88 -8.08 11.10 -30.58
N ALA A 89 -6.85 10.85 -30.14
CA ALA A 89 -5.65 11.16 -30.93
C ALA A 89 -5.57 10.41 -32.28
N GLU A 90 -6.40 9.39 -32.49
CA GLU A 90 -6.47 8.60 -33.73
C GLU A 90 -7.61 9.06 -34.66
N GLY A 91 -8.29 10.17 -34.35
CA GLY A 91 -9.33 10.76 -35.19
C GLY A 91 -10.74 10.18 -34.99
N GLY A 92 -11.05 9.71 -33.78
CA GLY A 92 -12.40 9.28 -33.39
C GLY A 92 -12.94 10.06 -32.19
N THR A 93 -14.04 9.59 -31.62
CA THR A 93 -14.65 10.17 -30.41
C THR A 93 -14.69 9.17 -29.28
N GLY A 94 -14.72 9.67 -28.05
CA GLY A 94 -15.05 8.92 -26.85
C GLY A 94 -16.03 9.67 -25.96
N SER A 95 -16.55 8.98 -24.96
CA SER A 95 -17.36 9.56 -23.90
C SER A 95 -16.93 9.07 -22.53
N ALA A 96 -17.21 9.87 -21.51
CA ALA A 96 -17.17 9.47 -20.12
C ALA A 96 -18.54 9.77 -19.51
N ASP A 97 -19.32 8.73 -19.24
CA ASP A 97 -20.70 8.81 -18.80
C ASP A 97 -20.77 8.59 -17.28
N ARG A 98 -21.26 9.57 -16.52
CA ARG A 98 -21.41 9.43 -15.06
C ARG A 98 -22.56 8.46 -14.76
N ILE A 99 -22.23 7.39 -14.05
CA ILE A 99 -23.18 6.39 -13.60
C ILE A 99 -23.46 6.60 -12.11
N VAL A 100 -24.74 6.51 -11.75
CA VAL A 100 -25.17 6.41 -10.36
C VAL A 100 -25.41 4.94 -10.05
N SER A 101 -24.72 4.42 -9.04
CA SER A 101 -24.84 3.05 -8.56
C SER A 101 -24.82 3.00 -7.04
N ASP A 102 -25.15 1.84 -6.46
CA ASP A 102 -25.01 1.60 -5.01
C ASP A 102 -23.54 1.63 -4.55
N HIS A 103 -22.59 1.50 -5.48
CA HIS A 103 -21.16 1.58 -5.19
C HIS A 103 -20.69 3.04 -5.10
N ALA A 104 -21.11 3.88 -6.05
CA ALA A 104 -20.67 5.27 -6.17
C ALA A 104 -21.68 6.12 -6.96
N ALA A 105 -21.80 7.39 -6.58
CA ALA A 105 -22.69 8.37 -7.22
C ALA A 105 -21.95 9.28 -8.24
N ASP A 106 -20.63 9.24 -8.25
CA ASP A 106 -19.71 10.12 -8.97
C ASP A 106 -18.90 9.40 -10.05
N MET A 107 -19.15 8.11 -10.28
CA MET A 107 -18.26 7.29 -11.09
C MET A 107 -18.56 7.37 -12.60
N PRO A 108 -17.66 7.89 -13.45
CA PRO A 108 -17.80 7.77 -14.90
C PRO A 108 -17.34 6.42 -15.44
N ILE A 109 -18.04 5.92 -16.47
CA ILE A 109 -17.57 4.85 -17.35
C ILE A 109 -17.00 5.48 -18.62
N VAL A 110 -15.82 5.03 -19.09
CA VAL A 110 -15.16 5.62 -20.26
C VAL A 110 -15.33 4.72 -21.48
N HIS A 111 -15.86 5.28 -22.56
CA HIS A 111 -16.12 4.60 -23.82
C HIS A 111 -15.27 5.24 -24.93
N VAL A 112 -14.54 4.42 -25.69
CA VAL A 112 -13.78 4.84 -26.87
C VAL A 112 -14.49 4.30 -28.10
N ASN A 113 -15.32 5.13 -28.74
CA ASN A 113 -16.29 4.70 -29.75
C ASN A 113 -15.63 4.14 -31.00
N SER A 114 -14.54 4.78 -31.45
CA SER A 114 -13.76 4.32 -32.61
C SER A 114 -13.14 2.94 -32.41
N GLY A 115 -12.78 2.58 -31.18
CA GLY A 115 -12.24 1.28 -30.81
C GLY A 115 -13.27 0.27 -30.29
N LYS A 116 -14.53 0.67 -30.13
CA LYS A 116 -15.57 -0.10 -29.41
C LYS A 116 -15.08 -0.65 -28.06
N LEU A 117 -14.30 0.18 -27.35
CA LEU A 117 -13.66 -0.20 -26.08
C LEU A 117 -14.37 0.50 -24.93
N VAL A 118 -14.65 -0.24 -23.86
CA VAL A 118 -15.22 0.29 -22.62
C VAL A 118 -14.23 0.01 -21.49
N PHE A 119 -13.90 1.05 -20.73
CA PHE A 119 -13.10 0.94 -19.52
C PHE A 119 -14.04 0.82 -18.31
N ASN A 120 -14.16 -0.40 -17.79
CA ASN A 120 -14.88 -0.70 -16.55
C ASN A 120 -13.86 -1.00 -15.46
N SER A 121 -13.82 -0.17 -14.43
CA SER A 121 -12.86 -0.30 -13.34
C SER A 121 -13.44 -0.91 -12.06
N ASP A 122 -14.75 -0.75 -11.80
CA ASP A 122 -15.39 -1.17 -10.53
C ASP A 122 -16.93 -1.32 -10.59
N LEU A 123 -17.57 -1.02 -11.73
CA LEU A 123 -19.04 -1.06 -11.85
C LEU A 123 -19.59 -2.47 -12.03
N TRP A 124 -18.76 -3.36 -12.59
CA TRP A 124 -19.14 -4.74 -12.84
C TRP A 124 -17.97 -5.67 -12.59
N ASN A 125 -18.18 -6.58 -11.65
CA ASN A 125 -17.33 -7.73 -11.43
C ASN A 125 -17.87 -8.92 -12.23
N PRO A 126 -17.07 -9.55 -13.11
CA PRO A 126 -17.49 -10.77 -13.80
C PRO A 126 -17.75 -11.90 -12.78
N THR A 127 -19.01 -12.14 -12.47
CA THR A 127 -19.45 -13.38 -11.83
C THR A 127 -19.56 -14.49 -12.88
N PRO A 128 -19.37 -15.77 -12.51
CA PRO A 128 -19.50 -16.91 -13.43
C PRO A 128 -20.87 -16.98 -14.14
N GLU A 129 -21.89 -16.38 -13.55
CA GLU A 129 -23.20 -16.17 -14.16
C GLU A 129 -23.42 -14.67 -14.39
N PRO A 130 -23.65 -14.22 -15.63
CA PRO A 130 -24.01 -12.82 -15.88
C PRO A 130 -25.39 -12.52 -15.28
N PRO A 131 -25.57 -11.39 -14.57
CA PRO A 131 -26.87 -11.01 -14.06
C PRO A 131 -27.87 -10.79 -15.22
N ALA A 132 -29.15 -11.03 -14.94
CA ALA A 132 -30.21 -10.83 -15.92
C ALA A 132 -30.21 -9.37 -16.44
N PRO A 133 -30.49 -9.11 -17.73
CA PRO A 133 -30.35 -7.81 -18.39
C PRO A 133 -31.07 -6.62 -17.70
N ASP A 134 -32.04 -6.90 -16.83
CA ASP A 134 -32.92 -5.89 -16.22
C ASP A 134 -32.64 -5.63 -14.73
N ALA A 135 -31.64 -6.29 -14.13
CA ALA A 135 -31.40 -6.22 -12.67
C ALA A 135 -30.85 -4.86 -12.18
N GLN A 136 -30.33 -4.00 -13.05
CA GLN A 136 -29.70 -2.72 -12.68
C GLN A 136 -30.53 -1.47 -13.01
N ARG A 137 -31.77 -1.59 -13.46
CA ARG A 137 -32.65 -0.40 -13.55
C ARG A 137 -33.18 -0.08 -12.16
N GLY A 138 -32.49 0.81 -11.45
CA GLY A 138 -32.89 1.35 -10.16
C GLY A 138 -34.38 1.74 -10.14
N GLY A 139 -35.17 0.99 -9.38
CA GLY A 139 -36.59 1.23 -9.19
C GLY A 139 -36.80 2.42 -8.26
N SER A 140 -37.36 3.51 -8.80
CA SER A 140 -38.00 4.58 -8.02
C SER A 140 -39.07 3.97 -7.08
N PRO A 141 -39.18 4.42 -5.81
CA PRO A 141 -40.15 3.86 -4.88
C PRO A 141 -41.56 4.33 -5.27
N ARG A 142 -42.32 3.48 -5.96
CA ARG A 142 -43.75 3.75 -6.23
C ARG A 142 -44.62 3.17 -5.11
N SER A 143 -45.31 4.12 -4.48
CA SER A 143 -46.51 4.02 -3.65
C SER A 143 -47.28 2.70 -3.71
N CYS A 144 -47.52 2.16 -2.52
CA CYS A 144 -48.52 1.15 -2.23
C CYS A 144 -49.91 1.62 -2.71
N THR A 145 -50.42 1.02 -3.78
CA THR A 145 -51.85 0.99 -4.07
C THR A 145 -52.27 -0.43 -4.37
N THR A 146 -53.07 -0.95 -3.44
CA THR A 146 -53.82 -2.20 -3.54
C THR A 146 -54.91 -2.06 -4.60
N ARG A 147 -54.97 -2.99 -5.57
CA ARG A 147 -56.26 -3.51 -6.05
C ARG A 147 -56.16 -4.81 -6.86
N SER A 148 -56.91 -5.77 -6.33
CA SER A 148 -57.71 -6.83 -6.95
C SER A 148 -57.13 -7.65 -8.11
N ARG A 149 -56.87 -8.92 -7.76
CA ARG A 149 -56.88 -10.09 -8.63
C ARG A 149 -58.21 -10.23 -9.36
N HIS A 150 -58.17 -10.51 -10.66
CA HIS A 150 -59.18 -11.32 -11.35
C HIS A 150 -58.48 -12.46 -12.13
N SER A 151 -59.09 -13.64 -11.99
CA SER A 151 -58.87 -14.94 -12.62
C SER A 151 -58.99 -14.87 -14.16
N ALA A 152 -58.70 -15.85 -15.02
CA ALA A 152 -58.27 -17.25 -15.02
C ALA A 152 -58.09 -17.67 -16.50
N SER A 153 -57.49 -18.84 -16.75
CA SER A 153 -57.77 -19.72 -17.92
C SER A 153 -57.28 -19.23 -19.31
N THR A 154 -56.77 -19.97 -20.29
CA THR A 154 -56.71 -21.41 -20.62
C THR A 154 -55.73 -21.59 -21.80
N SER A 155 -55.40 -22.84 -22.08
CA SER A 155 -54.37 -23.35 -22.99
C SER A 155 -54.80 -23.60 -24.45
N ARG A 156 -53.77 -23.59 -25.35
CA ARG A 156 -53.57 -24.34 -26.63
C ARG A 156 -54.37 -23.95 -27.90
N PRO A 157 -53.95 -24.39 -29.13
CA PRO A 157 -52.61 -24.67 -29.69
C PRO A 157 -52.38 -24.07 -31.12
N SER A 158 -51.16 -24.24 -31.66
CA SER A 158 -50.72 -23.87 -33.04
C SER A 158 -51.42 -24.62 -34.19
N PRO A 159 -51.26 -24.10 -35.43
CA PRO A 159 -51.01 -24.95 -36.59
C PRO A 159 -49.76 -24.56 -37.39
N ALA A 160 -49.22 -25.55 -38.11
CA ALA A 160 -47.97 -25.56 -38.85
C ALA A 160 -48.07 -25.04 -40.31
N ALA A 161 -46.93 -24.57 -40.84
CA ALA A 161 -46.46 -24.55 -42.24
C ALA A 161 -45.31 -23.52 -42.30
N THR A 162 -44.20 -23.59 -43.03
CA THR A 162 -43.69 -24.39 -44.16
C THR A 162 -42.19 -24.04 -44.30
N ALA A 163 -41.36 -24.93 -44.84
CA ALA A 163 -39.92 -24.77 -44.98
C ALA A 163 -39.48 -24.21 -46.36
N ALA A 164 -38.44 -23.36 -46.38
CA ALA A 164 -37.41 -23.16 -47.43
C ALA A 164 -36.53 -21.90 -47.11
N PRO A 165 -35.36 -21.67 -47.72
CA PRO A 165 -34.24 -22.56 -48.09
C PRO A 165 -32.88 -22.10 -47.46
N ALA A 166 -31.81 -22.88 -47.66
CA ALA A 166 -30.49 -22.68 -47.07
C ALA A 166 -29.65 -21.51 -47.67
N PRO A 167 -28.80 -20.82 -46.88
CA PRO A 167 -27.89 -19.79 -47.37
C PRO A 167 -26.55 -20.38 -47.89
N PRO A 168 -25.80 -19.63 -48.73
CA PRO A 168 -24.64 -20.14 -49.46
C PRO A 168 -23.40 -20.37 -48.57
N THR A 169 -22.62 -21.37 -48.96
CA THR A 169 -21.39 -21.84 -48.30
C THR A 169 -20.33 -20.75 -48.16
N ARG A 170 -19.94 -20.43 -46.92
CA ARG A 170 -18.77 -19.59 -46.61
C ARG A 170 -17.48 -20.35 -46.89
N ARG A 171 -16.57 -19.69 -47.64
CA ARG A 171 -15.17 -20.09 -47.81
C ARG A 171 -14.49 -20.19 -46.44
N ARG A 172 -13.78 -21.30 -46.24
CA ARG A 172 -13.01 -21.65 -45.06
C ARG A 172 -11.74 -20.78 -45.03
N TRP A 173 -11.66 -19.82 -44.12
CA TRP A 173 -10.41 -19.15 -43.80
C TRP A 173 -9.63 -20.06 -42.86
N THR A 174 -8.44 -20.50 -43.29
CA THR A 174 -7.45 -21.20 -42.47
C THR A 174 -7.00 -20.26 -41.36
N THR A 175 -7.26 -20.63 -40.11
CA THR A 175 -6.78 -19.92 -38.92
C THR A 175 -5.27 -20.04 -38.82
N CYS A 176 -4.57 -18.90 -38.91
CA CYS A 176 -3.20 -18.77 -38.46
C CYS A 176 -3.15 -19.07 -36.95
N GLY A 177 -2.26 -19.97 -36.53
CA GLY A 177 -2.20 -20.48 -35.16
C GLY A 177 -2.09 -19.38 -34.11
N SER A 178 -3.07 -19.34 -33.21
CA SER A 178 -3.02 -18.53 -31.99
C SER A 178 -1.95 -19.11 -31.07
N ARG A 179 -0.92 -18.31 -30.77
CA ARG A 179 -0.11 -18.52 -29.55
C ARG A 179 -1.08 -18.55 -28.36
N PRO A 180 -0.91 -19.45 -27.38
CA PRO A 180 -1.74 -19.44 -26.19
C PRO A 180 -1.57 -18.06 -25.53
N VAL A 181 -2.67 -17.32 -25.46
CA VAL A 181 -2.77 -16.15 -24.60
C VAL A 181 -2.60 -16.68 -23.19
N THR A 182 -1.48 -16.35 -22.56
CA THR A 182 -1.25 -16.61 -21.14
C THR A 182 -2.46 -16.05 -20.40
N GLU A 183 -3.14 -16.90 -19.61
CA GLU A 183 -4.32 -16.45 -18.86
C GLU A 183 -4.01 -15.14 -18.12
N PRO A 184 -4.93 -14.17 -18.14
CA PRO A 184 -4.77 -12.99 -17.32
C PRO A 184 -4.69 -13.46 -15.87
N ARG A 185 -3.53 -13.24 -15.23
CA ARG A 185 -3.41 -13.38 -13.79
C ARG A 185 -4.46 -12.45 -13.18
N LEU A 186 -5.55 -13.02 -12.66
CA LEU A 186 -6.38 -12.36 -11.67
C LEU A 186 -5.44 -11.80 -10.62
N ILE A 187 -5.28 -10.48 -10.58
CA ILE A 187 -4.68 -9.81 -9.44
C ILE A 187 -5.70 -10.03 -8.33
N ARG A 188 -5.50 -11.09 -7.54
CA ARG A 188 -6.31 -11.30 -6.34
C ARG A 188 -6.09 -10.09 -5.44
N HIS A 189 -7.13 -9.60 -4.79
CA HIS A 189 -7.06 -8.69 -3.63
C HIS A 189 -6.32 -9.33 -2.42
N ALA A 190 -5.41 -10.29 -2.63
CA ALA A 190 -4.93 -11.26 -1.65
C ALA A 190 -3.45 -11.12 -1.27
N ASP A 191 -2.80 -9.98 -1.54
CA ASP A 191 -1.39 -9.77 -1.15
C ASP A 191 -1.22 -8.96 0.15
N HIS A 192 -2.31 -8.67 0.88
CA HIS A 192 -2.25 -7.98 2.17
C HIS A 192 -2.66 -8.90 3.31
N MET A 193 -1.72 -9.14 4.24
CA MET A 193 -1.97 -9.85 5.49
C MET A 193 -2.87 -8.99 6.40
N GLU A 194 -3.91 -9.60 6.97
CA GLU A 194 -4.77 -8.90 7.91
C GLU A 194 -3.98 -8.49 9.16
N PHE A 195 -4.26 -7.33 9.75
CA PHE A 195 -3.48 -6.85 10.90
C PHE A 195 -3.48 -7.85 12.07
N SER A 196 -4.60 -8.53 12.30
CA SER A 196 -4.69 -9.59 13.32
C SER A 196 -3.75 -10.76 13.03
N GLU A 197 -3.51 -11.09 11.76
CA GLU A 197 -2.55 -12.10 11.35
C GLU A 197 -1.12 -11.60 11.54
N VAL A 198 -0.82 -10.33 11.24
CA VAL A 198 0.49 -9.73 11.52
C VAL A 198 0.84 -9.88 13.00
N LEU A 199 -0.10 -9.56 13.90
CA LEU A 199 0.12 -9.69 15.35
C LEU A 199 0.35 -11.14 15.79
N ARG A 200 -0.31 -12.12 15.15
CA ARG A 200 -0.12 -13.56 15.43
C ARG A 200 1.23 -14.07 14.93
N HIS A 201 1.66 -13.65 13.74
CA HIS A 201 2.91 -14.11 13.12
C HIS A 201 4.15 -13.42 13.69
N ARG A 202 4.02 -12.18 14.15
CA ARG A 202 5.13 -11.41 14.70
C ARG A 202 5.69 -12.16 15.91
N ARG A 203 6.93 -12.62 15.77
CA ARG A 203 7.75 -13.24 16.83
C ARG A 203 9.23 -12.96 16.57
N MET A 204 10.06 -13.09 17.60
CA MET A 204 11.51 -12.96 17.45
C MET A 204 12.06 -14.25 16.85
N VAL A 205 12.54 -14.18 15.61
CA VAL A 205 13.15 -15.30 14.89
C VAL A 205 14.66 -15.22 14.98
N ARG A 206 15.30 -16.38 15.17
CA ARG A 206 16.76 -16.51 15.27
C ARG A 206 17.28 -17.63 14.37
N ALA A 207 16.55 -17.96 13.30
CA ALA A 207 17.04 -18.80 12.22
C ALA A 207 16.47 -18.30 10.90
N TYR A 208 17.34 -18.07 9.92
CA TYR A 208 16.98 -17.47 8.64
C TYR A 208 17.32 -18.39 7.49
N ARG A 209 16.48 -18.35 6.46
CA ARG A 209 16.79 -18.95 5.16
C ARG A 209 17.85 -18.11 4.43
N PRO A 210 18.63 -18.73 3.51
CA PRO A 210 19.65 -18.02 2.73
C PRO A 210 19.07 -17.07 1.66
N ASP A 211 17.76 -17.09 1.45
CA ASP A 211 17.08 -16.26 0.46
C ASP A 211 17.34 -14.76 0.69
N PRO A 212 17.75 -14.02 -0.36
CA PRO A 212 17.92 -12.58 -0.25
C PRO A 212 16.56 -11.89 -0.12
N VAL A 213 16.52 -10.80 0.65
CA VAL A 213 15.33 -9.94 0.72
C VAL A 213 15.31 -9.03 -0.52
N PRO A 214 14.23 -9.01 -1.31
CA PRO A 214 14.13 -8.11 -2.45
C PRO A 214 14.22 -6.64 -2.07
N ASP A 215 14.87 -5.88 -2.94
CA ASP A 215 15.25 -4.49 -2.73
C ASP A 215 14.04 -3.55 -2.61
N ASP A 216 12.95 -3.87 -3.29
CA ASP A 216 11.66 -3.16 -3.23
C ASP A 216 10.89 -3.48 -1.94
N VAL A 217 10.90 -4.75 -1.51
CA VAL A 217 10.32 -5.21 -0.24
C VAL A 217 11.00 -4.47 0.92
N LEU A 218 12.34 -4.48 0.96
CA LEU A 218 13.11 -3.80 2.00
C LEU A 218 12.81 -2.29 2.04
N ARG A 219 12.63 -1.66 0.87
CA ARG A 219 12.21 -0.25 0.78
C ARG A 219 10.82 -0.01 1.36
N ARG A 220 9.86 -0.91 1.15
CA ARG A 220 8.52 -0.81 1.77
C ARG A 220 8.60 -0.93 3.30
N VAL A 221 9.40 -1.87 3.81
CA VAL A 221 9.63 -2.04 5.24
C VAL A 221 10.21 -0.78 5.86
N VAL A 222 11.33 -0.25 5.34
CA VAL A 222 12.00 0.91 5.98
C VAL A 222 11.25 2.22 5.80
N ARG A 223 10.32 2.31 4.82
CA ARG A 223 9.48 3.50 4.59
C ARG A 223 8.61 3.83 5.81
N VAL A 224 8.32 2.87 6.69
CA VAL A 224 7.54 3.12 7.92
C VAL A 224 8.24 4.05 8.91
N ILE A 225 9.55 4.32 8.74
CA ILE A 225 10.25 5.34 9.54
C ILE A 225 9.56 6.71 9.48
N ARG A 226 8.92 7.03 8.34
CA ARG A 226 8.18 8.30 8.15
C ARG A 226 6.83 8.35 8.83
N ARG A 227 6.38 7.21 9.36
CA ARG A 227 5.14 7.04 10.11
C ARG A 227 5.40 6.83 11.59
N ALA A 228 6.66 6.67 12.00
CA ALA A 228 7.01 6.52 13.39
C ALA A 228 6.63 7.79 14.17
N PRO A 229 6.10 7.65 15.39
CA PRO A 229 5.85 8.80 16.23
C PRO A 229 7.17 9.53 16.50
N SER A 230 7.05 10.84 16.70
CA SER A 230 8.16 11.68 17.09
C SER A 230 7.64 12.80 17.97
N ALA A 231 8.10 12.87 19.23
CA ALA A 231 7.70 13.93 20.14
C ALA A 231 7.99 15.30 19.53
N GLY A 232 7.01 16.20 19.55
CA GLY A 232 7.11 17.53 18.93
C GLY A 232 7.38 17.52 17.41
N PHE A 233 7.28 16.36 16.75
CA PHE A 233 7.72 16.16 15.36
C PHE A 233 9.23 16.40 15.14
N SER A 234 10.04 16.05 16.14
CA SER A 234 11.51 16.24 16.17
C SER A 234 12.28 15.44 15.10
N GLN A 235 11.72 14.34 14.59
CA GLN A 235 12.28 13.53 13.49
C GLN A 235 13.72 13.02 13.74
N GLY A 236 14.00 12.60 14.98
CA GLY A 236 15.33 12.13 15.41
C GLY A 236 15.74 10.73 14.94
N HIS A 237 14.84 9.98 14.28
CA HIS A 237 15.09 8.60 13.83
C HIS A 237 16.16 8.50 12.74
N ARG A 238 17.06 7.53 12.84
CA ARG A 238 18.04 7.16 11.81
C ARG A 238 18.04 5.64 11.61
N LEU A 239 18.18 5.18 10.37
CA LEU A 239 18.34 3.76 10.06
C LEU A 239 19.59 3.57 9.21
N ALA A 240 20.44 2.61 9.58
CA ALA A 240 21.48 2.09 8.70
C ALA A 240 21.06 0.70 8.22
N VAL A 241 20.78 0.57 6.93
CA VAL A 241 20.36 -0.69 6.30
C VAL A 241 21.59 -1.39 5.74
N ILE A 242 21.99 -2.49 6.38
CA ILE A 242 23.28 -3.15 6.15
C ILE A 242 23.03 -4.47 5.40
N THR A 243 23.26 -4.42 4.09
CA THR A 243 23.16 -5.57 3.16
C THR A 243 24.51 -6.01 2.60
N ALA A 244 25.60 -5.32 2.94
CA ALA A 244 26.95 -5.71 2.53
C ALA A 244 27.41 -6.94 3.33
N PRO A 245 27.74 -8.09 2.69
CA PRO A 245 28.12 -9.31 3.40
C PRO A 245 29.30 -9.12 4.36
N ALA A 246 30.31 -8.36 3.94
CA ALA A 246 31.49 -8.09 4.77
C ALA A 246 31.16 -7.31 6.05
N VAL A 247 30.23 -6.34 5.98
CA VAL A 247 29.83 -5.54 7.15
C VAL A 247 28.97 -6.39 8.09
N ARG A 248 28.01 -7.16 7.57
CA ARG A 248 27.21 -8.10 8.37
C ARG A 248 28.09 -9.11 9.10
N ALA A 249 29.07 -9.70 8.41
CA ALA A 249 29.99 -10.66 9.00
C ALA A 249 30.81 -10.06 10.15
N ARG A 250 31.28 -8.82 10.01
CA ARG A 250 31.99 -8.11 11.10
C ARG A 250 31.08 -7.84 12.31
N ILE A 251 29.85 -7.39 12.08
CA ILE A 251 28.87 -7.17 13.17
C ILE A 251 28.56 -8.47 13.89
N ALA A 252 28.34 -9.56 13.14
CA ALA A 252 28.11 -10.88 13.70
C ALA A 252 29.30 -11.36 14.53
N ALA A 253 30.53 -11.25 14.03
CA ALA A 253 31.75 -11.64 14.76
C ALA A 253 31.89 -10.91 16.11
N ILE A 254 31.45 -9.66 16.21
CA ILE A 254 31.47 -8.88 17.46
C ILE A 254 30.34 -9.30 18.42
N SER A 255 29.17 -9.64 17.88
CA SER A 255 27.92 -9.73 18.67
C SER A 255 27.47 -11.16 18.97
N GLU A 256 27.91 -12.13 18.19
CA GLU A 256 27.38 -13.50 18.20
C GLU A 256 28.04 -14.42 19.24
N GLY A 257 29.32 -14.17 19.58
CA GLY A 257 30.11 -15.00 20.48
C GLY A 257 29.38 -15.35 21.79
N PRO A 258 28.86 -14.36 22.55
CA PRO A 258 28.18 -14.65 23.81
C PRO A 258 26.90 -15.47 23.70
N TYR A 259 26.22 -15.44 22.55
CA TYR A 259 25.09 -16.34 22.30
C TYR A 259 25.58 -17.79 22.12
N VAL A 260 26.65 -17.99 21.36
CA VAL A 260 27.25 -19.31 21.13
C VAL A 260 27.83 -19.89 22.42
N GLU A 261 28.54 -19.08 23.20
CA GLU A 261 29.06 -19.45 24.53
C GLU A 261 27.95 -19.86 25.50
N ALA A 262 26.79 -19.22 25.41
CA ALA A 262 25.59 -19.58 26.17
C ALA A 262 24.81 -20.79 25.60
N GLY A 263 25.34 -21.46 24.56
CA GLY A 263 24.77 -22.66 23.96
C GLY A 263 23.67 -22.42 22.92
N PHE A 264 23.51 -21.19 22.43
CA PHE A 264 22.59 -20.89 21.34
C PHE A 264 23.28 -21.06 19.98
N THR A 265 22.51 -21.43 18.96
CA THR A 265 22.99 -21.43 17.57
C THR A 265 23.33 -20.02 17.12
N ALA A 266 24.41 -19.89 16.33
CA ALA A 266 24.71 -18.68 15.58
C ALA A 266 23.52 -18.29 14.69
N TRP A 267 23.10 -17.03 14.77
CA TRP A 267 21.86 -16.55 14.14
C TRP A 267 21.96 -15.15 13.55
N ILE A 268 22.85 -14.30 14.08
CA ILE A 268 23.11 -12.96 13.58
C ILE A 268 23.81 -13.07 12.22
N SER A 269 24.79 -13.97 12.10
CA SER A 269 25.50 -14.24 10.85
C SER A 269 24.61 -14.84 9.76
N GLY A 270 23.51 -15.50 10.14
CA GLY A 270 22.52 -16.06 9.21
C GLY A 270 21.54 -15.04 8.62
N ALA A 271 21.41 -13.84 9.21
CA ALA A 271 20.46 -12.85 8.73
C ALA A 271 20.94 -12.18 7.42
N PRO A 272 20.12 -12.16 6.34
CA PRO A 272 20.50 -11.53 5.07
C PRO A 272 20.53 -10.00 5.16
N VAL A 273 19.83 -9.39 6.12
CA VAL A 273 19.80 -7.94 6.35
C VAL A 273 19.92 -7.63 7.83
N LEU A 274 20.75 -6.63 8.16
CA LEU A 274 20.78 -6.00 9.48
C LEU A 274 20.31 -4.55 9.34
N ILE A 275 19.42 -4.09 10.21
CA ILE A 275 18.99 -2.69 10.28
C ILE A 275 19.40 -2.16 11.64
N ALA A 276 20.36 -1.25 11.68
CA ALA A 276 20.72 -0.55 12.91
C ALA A 276 19.72 0.59 13.16
N LEU A 277 19.17 0.65 14.37
CA LEU A 277 18.25 1.68 14.81
C LEU A 277 19.03 2.78 15.52
N GLY A 278 19.11 3.95 14.90
CA GLY A 278 19.76 5.13 15.45
C GLY A 278 18.76 6.16 15.93
N VAL A 279 19.12 6.89 16.97
CA VAL A 279 18.34 8.02 17.48
C VAL A 279 19.25 9.22 17.75
N ARG A 280 18.88 10.38 17.19
CA ARG A 280 19.55 11.65 17.42
C ARG A 280 18.83 12.44 18.50
N GLU A 281 19.31 12.38 19.72
CA GLU A 281 18.77 13.13 20.87
C GLU A 281 18.74 14.64 20.61
N ALA A 282 19.79 15.18 19.98
CA ALA A 282 19.88 16.60 19.65
C ALA A 282 18.69 17.11 18.80
N SER A 283 18.07 16.28 17.96
CA SER A 283 16.89 16.68 17.18
C SER A 283 15.68 17.03 18.06
N TYR A 284 15.59 16.44 19.25
CA TYR A 284 14.53 16.72 20.21
C TYR A 284 14.79 18.04 20.95
N HIS A 285 16.03 18.25 21.40
CA HIS A 285 16.44 19.51 22.00
C HIS A 285 16.28 20.69 21.04
N GLU A 286 16.79 20.56 19.81
CA GLU A 286 16.63 21.57 18.76
C GLU A 286 15.16 21.93 18.53
N ARG A 287 14.28 20.92 18.47
CA ARG A 287 12.85 21.14 18.25
C ARG A 287 12.16 21.83 19.43
N TYR A 288 12.51 21.47 20.67
CA TYR A 288 11.87 22.00 21.88
C TYR A 288 12.50 23.30 22.39
N GLN A 289 13.54 23.78 21.72
CA GLN A 289 14.09 25.13 21.86
C GLN A 289 13.46 26.14 20.89
N GLU A 290 12.56 25.69 20.00
CA GLU A 290 11.81 26.58 19.10
C GLU A 290 10.73 27.37 19.87
N PRO A 291 10.40 28.61 19.44
CA PRO A 291 9.48 29.48 20.18
C PRO A 291 8.10 28.90 20.49
N ASP A 292 7.57 28.00 19.66
CA ASP A 292 6.26 27.37 19.87
C ASP A 292 6.28 26.21 20.89
N LYS A 293 7.46 25.84 21.40
CA LYS A 293 7.64 24.74 22.36
C LYS A 293 8.19 25.16 23.71
N LEU A 294 8.69 26.39 23.81
CA LEU A 294 9.19 26.91 25.07
C LEU A 294 8.06 27.03 26.10
N ASP A 295 8.37 26.63 27.32
CA ASP A 295 7.56 26.86 28.51
C ASP A 295 8.34 27.83 29.41
N ASP A 296 7.73 28.98 29.72
CA ASP A 296 8.39 30.11 30.40
C ASP A 296 9.77 30.49 29.81
N GLY A 297 9.89 30.44 28.48
CA GLY A 297 11.11 30.79 27.75
C GLY A 297 12.22 29.73 27.79
N ALA A 298 11.95 28.55 28.35
CA ALA A 298 12.89 27.44 28.44
C ALA A 298 12.34 26.16 27.78
N GLU A 299 13.26 25.28 27.42
CA GLU A 299 12.91 23.91 27.04
C GLU A 299 12.32 23.18 28.25
N ILE A 300 11.29 22.35 28.01
CA ILE A 300 10.73 21.50 29.08
C ILE A 300 11.80 20.54 29.64
N PRO A 301 11.73 20.17 30.93
CA PRO A 301 12.50 19.03 31.41
C PRO A 301 12.02 17.76 30.69
N TRP A 302 12.94 16.82 30.45
CA TRP A 302 12.63 15.50 29.88
C TRP A 302 12.58 14.44 30.99
N PRO A 303 11.49 14.34 31.78
CA PRO A 303 11.36 13.26 32.77
C PRO A 303 11.29 11.89 32.09
N VAL A 304 10.77 11.87 30.86
CA VAL A 304 10.80 10.73 29.95
C VAL A 304 11.63 11.14 28.73
N PRO A 305 12.78 10.50 28.50
CA PRO A 305 13.56 10.64 27.27
C PRO A 305 12.78 10.11 26.05
N TYR A 306 11.95 10.96 25.44
CA TYR A 306 11.05 10.52 24.36
C TYR A 306 11.80 10.01 23.12
N TRP A 307 13.07 10.38 22.93
CA TRP A 307 13.90 9.80 21.87
C TRP A 307 14.02 8.27 21.99
N TRP A 308 14.17 7.74 23.19
CA TRP A 308 14.18 6.29 23.40
C TRP A 308 12.79 5.66 23.24
N PHE A 309 11.74 6.34 23.71
CA PHE A 309 10.36 5.89 23.55
C PHE A 309 9.99 5.75 22.07
N ASP A 310 10.25 6.81 21.30
CA ASP A 310 9.98 6.85 19.86
C ASP A 310 10.79 5.79 19.11
N SER A 311 12.04 5.52 19.52
CA SER A 311 12.85 4.44 18.93
C SER A 311 12.23 3.06 19.15
N GLY A 312 11.62 2.81 20.31
CA GLY A 312 10.89 1.56 20.57
C GLY A 312 9.61 1.43 19.73
N ALA A 313 8.92 2.55 19.50
CA ALA A 313 7.79 2.59 18.58
C ALA A 313 8.21 2.32 17.12
N LEU A 314 9.33 2.91 16.68
CA LEU A 314 9.91 2.63 15.36
C LEU A 314 10.28 1.16 15.19
N LEU A 315 10.92 0.56 16.20
CA LEU A 315 11.24 -0.88 16.20
C LEU A 315 9.97 -1.71 15.98
N SER A 316 8.89 -1.41 16.72
CA SER A 316 7.62 -2.10 16.58
C SER A 316 7.04 -1.96 15.18
N LEU A 317 7.06 -0.76 14.59
CA LEU A 317 6.57 -0.54 13.22
C LEU A 317 7.39 -1.31 12.18
N LEU A 318 8.72 -1.33 12.31
CA LEU A 318 9.59 -2.11 11.41
C LEU A 318 9.30 -3.60 11.48
N GLN A 319 9.06 -4.13 12.69
CA GLN A 319 8.71 -5.55 12.88
C GLN A 319 7.36 -5.89 12.24
N LEU A 320 6.35 -5.04 12.42
CA LEU A 320 5.03 -5.24 11.83
C LEU A 320 5.09 -5.14 10.30
N ALA A 321 5.80 -4.15 9.77
CA ALA A 321 5.98 -3.97 8.33
C ALA A 321 6.75 -5.13 7.67
N ALA A 322 7.81 -5.61 8.32
CA ALA A 322 8.51 -6.81 7.87
C ALA A 322 7.59 -8.03 7.86
N THR A 323 6.81 -8.22 8.93
CA THR A 323 5.88 -9.35 9.05
C THR A 323 4.78 -9.31 7.98
N SER A 324 4.22 -8.13 7.68
CA SER A 324 3.21 -7.98 6.60
C SER A 324 3.76 -8.30 5.21
N GLU A 325 5.08 -8.20 5.02
CA GLU A 325 5.78 -8.57 3.78
C GLU A 325 6.25 -10.04 3.79
N GLY A 326 5.82 -10.84 4.79
CA GLY A 326 6.23 -12.24 4.96
C GLY A 326 7.67 -12.43 5.47
N LEU A 327 8.31 -11.37 5.95
CA LEU A 327 9.64 -11.42 6.55
C LEU A 327 9.55 -11.66 8.05
N ALA A 328 10.58 -12.30 8.59
CA ALA A 328 10.79 -12.49 10.01
C ALA A 328 11.85 -11.52 10.53
N THR A 329 11.74 -11.20 11.81
CA THR A 329 12.69 -10.29 12.47
C THR A 329 13.21 -10.84 13.78
N GLY A 330 14.43 -10.47 14.13
CA GLY A 330 15.04 -10.70 15.44
C GLY A 330 15.69 -9.40 15.91
N PHE A 331 15.98 -9.29 17.20
CA PHE A 331 16.57 -8.07 17.75
C PHE A 331 17.68 -8.41 18.74
N PHE A 332 18.78 -7.68 18.67
CA PHE A 332 19.86 -7.74 19.64
C PHE A 332 20.42 -6.35 19.93
N GLY A 333 20.86 -6.17 21.17
CA GLY A 333 21.75 -5.09 21.57
C GLY A 333 23.18 -5.61 21.65
N PRO A 334 24.19 -4.83 21.25
CA PRO A 334 25.58 -5.20 21.53
C PRO A 334 25.81 -5.17 23.04
N GLY A 335 26.41 -6.23 23.58
CA GLY A 335 26.32 -6.55 25.00
C GLY A 335 27.00 -5.55 25.95
N ASP A 336 28.32 -5.36 25.84
CA ASP A 336 29.08 -4.40 26.65
C ASP A 336 29.48 -3.17 25.83
N ASP A 337 29.97 -2.13 26.52
CA ASP A 337 30.33 -0.83 25.92
C ASP A 337 31.35 -0.94 24.79
N SER A 338 32.31 -1.86 24.89
CA SER A 338 33.34 -2.05 23.85
C SER A 338 32.72 -2.62 22.58
N ARG A 339 31.90 -3.67 22.71
CA ARG A 339 31.15 -4.23 21.57
C ARG A 339 30.15 -3.23 21.02
N PHE A 340 29.51 -2.46 21.89
CA PHE A 340 28.57 -1.40 21.50
C PHE A 340 29.26 -0.35 20.62
N ALA A 341 30.39 0.19 21.06
CA ALA A 341 31.16 1.16 20.29
C ALA A 341 31.67 0.57 18.96
N ALA A 342 32.14 -0.68 18.97
CA ALA A 342 32.63 -1.35 17.77
C ALA A 342 31.51 -1.57 16.74
N VAL A 343 30.31 -1.96 17.18
CA VAL A 343 29.15 -2.10 16.30
C VAL A 343 28.66 -0.74 15.80
N HIS A 344 28.60 0.27 16.67
CA HIS A 344 28.22 1.64 16.30
C HIS A 344 29.10 2.17 15.16
N ALA A 345 30.42 2.01 15.25
CA ALA A 345 31.36 2.43 14.21
C ALA A 345 31.10 1.77 12.84
N LEU A 346 30.53 0.56 12.81
CA LEU A 346 30.18 -0.16 11.57
C LEU A 346 28.86 0.31 10.94
N THR A 347 28.03 1.05 11.67
CA THR A 347 26.76 1.57 11.15
C THR A 347 26.96 2.78 10.23
N GLY A 348 28.09 3.49 10.36
CA GLY A 348 28.32 4.77 9.69
C GLY A 348 27.49 5.93 10.26
N PHE A 349 26.87 5.75 11.42
CA PHE A 349 26.16 6.84 12.08
C PHE A 349 27.11 7.96 12.53
N PRO A 350 26.69 9.23 12.43
CA PRO A 350 27.37 10.34 13.09
C PRO A 350 27.49 10.13 14.61
N ALA A 351 28.45 10.83 15.23
CA ALA A 351 28.73 10.69 16.67
C ALA A 351 27.56 11.13 17.58
N ASP A 352 26.68 12.01 17.10
CA ASP A 352 25.49 12.49 17.83
C ASP A 352 24.25 11.59 17.62
N VAL A 353 24.40 10.46 16.93
CA VAL A 353 23.35 9.46 16.74
C VAL A 353 23.67 8.23 17.59
N SER A 354 22.87 8.02 18.62
CA SER A 354 22.98 6.86 19.51
C SER A 354 22.40 5.60 18.87
N LEU A 355 23.00 4.44 19.11
CA LEU A 355 22.49 3.14 18.63
C LEU A 355 21.51 2.53 19.66
N ALA A 356 20.26 2.36 19.28
CA ALA A 356 19.26 1.67 20.11
C ALA A 356 19.42 0.14 20.06
N GLY A 357 19.90 -0.39 18.94
CA GLY A 357 20.12 -1.81 18.72
C GLY A 357 20.03 -2.19 17.24
N ILE A 358 20.06 -3.49 16.97
CA ILE A 358 20.04 -4.03 15.60
C ILE A 358 18.87 -4.98 15.43
N LEU A 359 18.10 -4.74 14.38
CA LEU A 359 17.05 -5.60 13.89
C LEU A 359 17.62 -6.48 12.77
N THR A 360 17.61 -7.79 12.94
CA THR A 360 17.86 -8.76 11.87
C THR A 360 16.58 -8.95 11.06
N VAL A 361 16.71 -9.06 9.74
CA VAL A 361 15.55 -9.22 8.82
C VAL A 361 15.88 -10.28 7.76
N GLY A 362 14.93 -11.18 7.51
CA GLY A 362 15.04 -12.21 6.48
C GLY A 362 13.84 -13.17 6.49
N TYR A 363 13.84 -14.19 5.64
CA TYR A 363 12.81 -15.23 5.69
C TYR A 363 13.10 -16.22 6.81
N SER A 364 12.09 -16.58 7.60
CA SER A 364 12.25 -17.55 8.69
C SER A 364 12.67 -18.93 8.15
N ALA A 365 13.67 -19.54 8.78
CA ALA A 365 13.96 -20.97 8.64
C ALA A 365 13.29 -21.82 9.74
N GLU A 366 12.67 -21.18 10.73
CA GLU A 366 11.86 -21.85 11.74
C GLU A 366 10.49 -22.22 11.18
N ASP A 367 9.96 -23.38 11.57
CA ASP A 367 8.59 -23.78 11.29
C ASP A 367 7.60 -22.79 11.96
N PRO A 368 6.68 -22.16 11.20
CA PRO A 368 5.66 -21.28 11.76
C PRO A 368 4.80 -21.96 12.84
N ALA A 369 4.56 -23.27 12.72
CA ALA A 369 3.78 -24.05 13.68
C ALA A 369 4.59 -24.48 14.91
N ALA A 370 5.93 -24.35 14.89
CA ALA A 370 6.75 -24.69 16.03
C ALA A 370 6.47 -23.77 17.24
N PRO A 371 6.54 -24.33 18.46
CA PRO A 371 6.37 -23.53 19.67
C PRO A 371 7.45 -22.43 19.77
N PRO A 372 7.17 -21.33 20.49
CA PRO A 372 8.14 -20.26 20.67
C PRO A 372 9.45 -20.77 21.29
N SER A 373 10.59 -20.34 20.76
CA SER A 373 11.91 -20.68 21.28
C SER A 373 12.38 -19.72 22.38
N GLY A 374 13.44 -20.10 23.11
CA GLY A 374 14.07 -19.26 24.14
C GLY A 374 13.15 -18.98 25.34
N SER A 375 13.22 -17.75 25.87
CA SER A 375 12.46 -17.36 27.07
C SER A 375 10.94 -17.44 26.88
N ALA A 376 10.45 -17.20 25.66
CA ALA A 376 9.02 -17.28 25.35
C ALA A 376 8.47 -18.72 25.42
N GLY A 377 9.32 -19.73 25.21
CA GLY A 377 8.97 -21.13 25.45
C GLY A 377 9.12 -21.59 26.91
N LYS A 378 9.84 -20.81 27.73
CA LYS A 378 10.15 -21.14 29.14
C LYS A 378 9.29 -20.39 30.15
N ARG A 379 8.62 -19.31 29.75
CA ARG A 379 7.85 -18.44 30.64
C ARG A 379 6.46 -18.23 30.05
N ALA A 380 5.43 -18.47 30.85
CA ALA A 380 4.06 -18.10 30.50
C ALA A 380 3.95 -16.57 30.41
N LYS A 381 3.09 -16.09 29.51
CA LYS A 381 2.67 -14.69 29.53
C LYS A 381 1.84 -14.45 30.78
N LEU A 382 1.97 -13.26 31.36
CA LEU A 382 1.08 -12.84 32.44
C LEU A 382 -0.37 -12.78 31.92
N PRO A 383 -1.36 -13.11 32.77
CA PRO A 383 -2.76 -12.86 32.49
C PRO A 383 -3.01 -11.39 32.10
N LEU A 384 -4.00 -11.13 31.26
CA LEU A 384 -4.31 -9.79 30.77
C LEU A 384 -4.65 -8.84 31.93
N GLU A 385 -5.33 -9.37 32.93
CA GLU A 385 -5.87 -8.69 34.11
C GLU A 385 -4.77 -8.22 35.07
N GLU A 386 -3.56 -8.81 34.99
CA GLU A 386 -2.38 -8.30 35.70
C GLU A 386 -1.73 -7.13 34.95
N LEU A 387 -1.98 -7.02 33.64
CA LEU A 387 -1.37 -6.02 32.76
C LEU A 387 -2.24 -4.77 32.56
N ILE A 388 -3.55 -4.87 32.80
CA ILE A 388 -4.50 -3.76 32.62
C ILE A 388 -5.30 -3.49 33.89
N SER A 389 -5.60 -2.22 34.16
CA SER A 389 -6.49 -1.80 35.24
C SER A 389 -7.57 -0.89 34.66
N TRP A 390 -8.83 -1.29 34.80
CA TRP A 390 -9.97 -0.46 34.44
C TRP A 390 -10.23 0.55 35.55
N ARG A 391 -10.29 1.83 35.20
CA ARG A 391 -10.72 2.92 36.07
C ARG A 391 -11.93 3.58 35.39
N SER A 392 -13.12 3.14 35.78
CA SER A 392 -14.41 3.66 35.29
C SER A 392 -14.89 4.84 36.09
#